data_AF-A0A9E0KP06-F1
#
_entry.id   AF-A0A9E0KP06-F1
#
_cell.length_a   1.000
_cell.length_b   1.000
_cell.length_c   1.000
_cell.angle_alpha   90.00
_cell.angle_beta   90.00
_cell.angle_gamma   90.00
#
_symmetry.space_group_name_H-M   'P 1'
#
loop_
_entity.id
_entity.type
_entity.pdbx_description
1 polymer ?
#
loop_
_entity_poly.entity_id
_entity_poly.type
_entity_poly.pdbx_seq_one_letter_code
_entity_poly.pdbx_strand_id
1 'polypeptide(L)'
;MKNFFYKIAIFLSHRLGLWFFRVFSWCIATGYFFFFPARVRDSLRFYRALFPGRSFGYHLYCAWKQFHNFTGVYVHRFIPWAVEQAVFTREGWQHLDEAVASKTGAIVVMSHIGN
;
A
#
# COMPACT_ATOMS: atom_id res chain seq x y z
N MET A 1 5.15 -3.24 26.24
CA MET A 1 5.93 -4.11 25.33
C MET A 1 5.74 -3.79 23.85
N LYS A 2 4.51 -3.76 23.30
CA LYS A 2 4.27 -3.43 21.87
C LYS A 2 4.89 -2.11 21.43
N ASN A 3 4.78 -1.06 22.25
CA ASN A 3 5.38 0.24 21.95
C ASN A 3 6.91 0.24 21.93
N PHE A 4 7.58 -0.69 22.62
CA PHE A 4 9.05 -0.73 22.67
C PHE A 4 9.62 -1.33 21.38
N PHE A 5 9.13 -2.50 20.96
CA PHE A 5 9.51 -3.11 19.68
C PHE A 5 9.18 -2.20 18.49
N TYR A 6 8.02 -1.53 18.54
CA TYR A 6 7.62 -0.56 17.55
C TYR A 6 8.59 0.64 17.46
N LYS A 7 8.98 1.22 18.60
CA LYS A 7 9.96 2.31 18.66
C LYS A 7 11.34 1.88 18.16
N ILE A 8 11.78 0.67 18.50
CA ILE A 8 13.04 0.11 18.01
C ILE A 8 13.00 -0.07 16.49
N ALA A 9 11.92 -0.65 15.96
CA ALA A 9 11.78 -0.88 14.52
C ALA A 9 11.82 0.43 13.74
N ILE A 10 11.17 1.49 14.24
CA ILE A 10 11.23 2.83 13.65
C ILE A 10 12.64 3.41 13.73
N PHE A 11 13.26 3.37 14.92
CA PHE A 11 14.62 3.88 15.10
C PHE A 11 15.61 3.21 14.15
N LEU A 12 15.56 1.88 14.03
CA LEU A 12 16.39 1.12 13.10
C LEU A 12 16.07 1.45 11.64
N SER A 13 14.80 1.68 11.29
CA SER A 13 14.39 2.07 9.93
C SER A 13 14.95 3.44 9.54
N HIS A 14 14.97 4.40 10.47
CA HIS A 14 15.63 5.69 10.23
C HIS A 14 17.14 5.56 10.11
N ARG A 15 17.78 4.69 10.90
CA ARG A 15 19.25 4.58 10.94
C ARG A 15 19.84 3.74 9.81
N LEU A 16 19.18 2.63 9.46
CA LEU A 16 19.61 1.67 8.45
C LEU A 16 19.03 1.98 7.07
N GLY A 17 17.95 2.77 7.02
CA GLY A 17 17.33 3.24 5.78
C GLY A 17 16.17 2.38 5.27
N LEU A 18 15.65 2.75 4.11
CA LEU A 18 14.42 2.20 3.53
C LEU A 18 14.46 0.69 3.28
N TRP A 19 15.63 0.13 2.97
CA TRP A 19 15.77 -1.30 2.71
C TRP A 19 15.43 -2.14 3.96
N PHE A 20 15.86 -1.70 5.15
CA PHE A 20 15.58 -2.40 6.41
C PHE A 20 14.08 -2.44 6.66
N PHE A 21 13.41 -1.29 6.51
CA PHE A 21 11.95 -1.20 6.66
C PHE A 21 11.21 -2.12 5.68
N ARG A 22 11.63 -2.15 4.41
CA ARG A 22 11.02 -3.01 3.38
C ARG A 22 11.17 -4.49 3.73
N VAL A 23 12.37 -4.95 4.08
CA VAL A 23 12.61 -6.36 4.44
C VAL A 23 11.85 -6.74 5.71
N PHE A 24 11.93 -5.90 6.76
CA PHE A 24 11.25 -6.15 8.03
C PHE A 24 9.73 -6.24 7.86
N SER A 25 9.14 -5.28 7.14
CA SER A 25 7.70 -5.28 6.88
C SER A 25 7.28 -6.41 5.95
N TRP A 26 8.12 -6.83 5.00
CA TRP A 26 7.88 -7.98 4.15
C TRP A 26 7.80 -9.28 4.97
N CYS A 27 8.69 -9.48 5.94
CA CYS A 27 8.62 -10.62 6.86
C CYS A 27 7.32 -10.62 7.68
N ILE A 28 6.87 -9.45 8.15
CA ILE A 28 5.60 -9.31 8.87
C ILE A 28 4.43 -9.67 7.95
N ALA A 29 4.38 -9.12 6.74
CA ALA A 29 3.32 -9.38 5.76
C ALA A 29 3.25 -10.87 5.38
N THR A 30 4.40 -11.51 5.19
CA THR A 30 4.52 -12.96 4.98
C THR A 30 3.91 -13.73 6.16
N GLY A 31 4.29 -13.38 7.40
CA GLY A 31 3.69 -13.98 8.59
C GLY A 31 2.18 -13.80 8.63
N TYR A 32 1.67 -12.59 8.36
CA TYR A 32 0.23 -12.35 8.32
C TYR A 32 -0.49 -13.19 7.27
N PHE A 33 0.13 -13.40 6.11
CA PHE A 33 -0.44 -14.20 5.04
C PHE A 33 -0.61 -15.67 5.46
N PHE A 34 0.39 -16.26 6.12
CA PHE A 34 0.34 -17.66 6.54
C PHE A 34 -0.45 -17.90 7.83
N PHE A 35 -0.35 -17.00 8.82
CA PHE A 35 -1.00 -17.19 10.12
C PHE A 35 -2.46 -16.74 10.18
N PHE A 36 -2.95 -15.97 9.20
CA PHE A 36 -4.34 -15.49 9.16
C PHE A 36 -5.08 -15.89 7.87
N PRO A 37 -5.37 -17.19 7.66
CA PRO A 37 -5.96 -17.70 6.43
C PRO A 37 -7.36 -17.12 6.14
N ALA A 38 -8.11 -16.71 7.18
CA ALA A 38 -9.40 -16.05 7.01
C ALA A 38 -9.28 -14.74 6.21
N ARG A 39 -8.21 -13.96 6.43
CA ARG A 39 -7.97 -12.70 5.68
C ARG A 39 -7.57 -12.97 4.24
N VAL A 40 -6.75 -13.99 4.01
CA VAL A 40 -6.37 -14.43 2.66
C VAL A 40 -7.59 -14.88 1.87
N ARG A 41 -8.53 -15.61 2.50
CA ARG A 41 -9.78 -16.03 1.88
C ARG A 41 -10.62 -14.85 1.38
N ASP A 42 -10.70 -13.76 2.14
CA ASP A 42 -11.47 -12.59 1.74
C ASP A 42 -10.82 -11.88 0.54
N SER A 43 -9.49 -11.75 0.52
CA SER A 43 -8.75 -11.28 -0.67
C SER A 43 -8.95 -12.20 -1.89
N LEU A 44 -8.94 -13.52 -1.70
CA LEU A 44 -9.18 -14.47 -2.78
C LEU A 44 -10.59 -14.33 -3.37
N ARG A 45 -11.62 -14.11 -2.52
CA ARG A 45 -12.99 -13.84 -2.98
C ARG A 45 -13.06 -12.58 -3.82
N PHE A 46 -12.41 -11.51 -3.37
CA PHE A 46 -12.31 -10.27 -4.13
C PHE A 46 -11.65 -10.47 -5.50
N TYR A 47 -10.47 -11.09 -5.56
CA TYR A 47 -9.77 -11.29 -6.83
C TYR A 47 -10.45 -12.29 -7.76
N ARG A 48 -11.21 -13.25 -7.22
CA ARG A 48 -12.06 -14.13 -8.02
C ARG A 48 -13.21 -13.36 -8.67
N ALA A 49 -13.81 -12.40 -7.98
CA ALA A 49 -14.84 -11.54 -8.56
C ALA A 49 -14.25 -10.56 -9.59
N LEU A 50 -13.07 -10.01 -9.33
CA LEU A 50 -12.39 -9.07 -10.23
C LEU A 50 -11.84 -9.76 -11.50
N PHE A 51 -11.37 -11.00 -11.38
CA PHE A 51 -10.76 -11.78 -12.47
C PHE A 51 -11.38 -13.18 -12.59
N PRO A 52 -12.66 -13.31 -12.99
CA PRO A 52 -13.41 -14.57 -12.91
C PRO A 52 -12.85 -15.69 -13.82
N GLY A 53 -12.18 -15.34 -14.91
CA GLY A 53 -11.58 -16.31 -15.85
C GLY A 53 -10.14 -16.74 -15.52
N ARG A 54 -9.57 -16.29 -14.40
CA ARG A 54 -8.18 -16.62 -14.01
C ARG A 54 -8.14 -17.79 -13.02
N SER A 55 -7.01 -18.49 -12.99
CA SER A 55 -6.80 -19.64 -12.11
C SER A 55 -6.66 -19.23 -10.64
N PHE A 56 -6.89 -20.18 -9.74
CA PHE A 56 -6.69 -19.97 -8.30
C PHE A 56 -5.28 -19.47 -7.96
N GLY A 57 -4.25 -19.99 -8.62
CA GLY A 57 -2.86 -19.56 -8.43
C GLY A 57 -2.66 -18.07 -8.77
N TYR A 58 -3.37 -17.56 -9.78
CA TYR A 58 -3.34 -16.14 -10.12
C TYR A 58 -4.00 -15.29 -9.02
N HIS A 59 -5.16 -15.70 -8.50
CA HIS A 59 -5.82 -14.99 -7.41
C HIS A 59 -4.97 -14.99 -6.13
N LEU A 60 -4.31 -16.11 -5.83
CA LEU A 60 -3.41 -16.23 -4.69
C LEU A 60 -2.18 -15.34 -4.85
N TYR A 61 -1.61 -15.27 -6.05
CA TYR A 61 -0.53 -14.34 -6.38
C TYR A 61 -0.96 -12.87 -6.23
N CYS A 62 -2.18 -12.52 -6.65
CA CYS A 62 -2.74 -11.19 -6.41
C CYS A 62 -2.88 -10.88 -4.92
N ALA A 63 -3.42 -11.82 -4.13
CA ALA A 63 -3.54 -11.67 -2.67
C ALA A 63 -2.15 -11.55 -2.01
N TRP A 64 -1.17 -12.34 -2.44
CA TRP A 64 0.21 -12.26 -1.98
C TRP A 64 0.79 -10.87 -2.23
N LYS A 65 0.66 -10.35 -3.46
CA LYS A 65 1.09 -8.99 -3.79
C LYS A 65 0.35 -7.94 -2.98
N GLN A 66 -0.96 -8.09 -2.77
CA GLN A 66 -1.77 -7.16 -1.98
C GLN A 66 -1.21 -7.01 -0.56
N PHE A 67 -0.93 -8.12 0.12
CA PHE A 67 -0.42 -8.10 1.50
C PHE A 67 0.95 -7.41 1.60
N HIS A 68 1.83 -7.67 0.63
CA HIS A 68 3.17 -7.07 0.62
C HIS A 68 3.15 -5.61 0.17
N ASN A 69 2.34 -5.24 -0.83
CA ASN A 69 2.23 -3.85 -1.27
C ASN A 69 1.57 -2.97 -0.20
N PHE A 70 0.72 -3.54 0.65
CA PHE A 70 0.11 -2.80 1.76
C PHE A 70 1.16 -2.26 2.75
N THR A 71 2.33 -2.90 2.86
CA THR A 71 3.40 -2.37 3.72
C THR A 71 4.00 -1.08 3.16
N GLY A 72 3.92 -0.87 1.84
CA GLY A 72 4.35 0.34 1.16
C GLY A 72 3.62 1.59 1.67
N VAL A 73 2.36 1.46 2.08
CA VAL A 73 1.56 2.58 2.65
C VAL A 73 2.21 3.18 3.89
N TYR A 74 2.92 2.35 4.65
CA TYR A 74 3.59 2.78 5.86
C TYR A 74 4.96 3.42 5.62
N VAL A 75 5.53 3.31 4.41
CA VAL A 75 6.81 3.96 4.07
C VAL A 75 6.68 5.47 4.24
N HIS A 76 5.64 6.08 3.65
CA HIS A 76 5.41 7.53 3.76
C HIS A 76 5.17 7.96 5.21
N ARG A 77 4.57 7.08 6.01
CA ARG A 77 4.26 7.37 7.42
C ARG A 77 5.48 7.32 8.33
N PHE A 78 6.44 6.44 8.06
CA PHE A 78 7.58 6.22 8.96
C PHE A 78 8.91 6.75 8.42
N ILE A 79 8.99 7.10 7.14
CA ILE A 79 10.21 7.57 6.50
C ILE A 79 9.86 8.85 5.72
N PRO A 80 9.76 10.02 6.39
CA PRO A 80 9.29 11.25 5.76
C PRO A 80 10.15 11.69 4.56
N TRP A 81 11.46 11.51 4.64
CA TRP A 81 12.38 11.85 3.55
C TRP A 81 12.15 11.02 2.28
N ALA A 82 11.54 9.84 2.37
CA ALA A 82 11.19 9.05 1.19
C ALA A 82 10.04 9.71 0.41
N VAL A 83 9.20 10.52 1.07
CA VAL A 83 8.14 11.31 0.42
C VAL A 83 8.74 12.51 -0.32
N GLU A 84 9.71 13.18 0.30
CA GLU A 84 10.38 14.36 -0.28
C GLU A 84 11.11 14.02 -1.59
N GLN A 85 11.57 12.79 -1.73
CA GLN A 85 12.27 12.31 -2.93
C GLN A 85 11.33 11.65 -3.95
N ALA A 86 10.02 11.58 -3.69
CA ALA A 86 9.08 10.94 -4.59
C ALA A 86 8.84 11.80 -5.84
N VAL A 87 8.95 11.18 -7.01
CA VAL A 87 8.60 11.81 -8.29
C VAL A 87 7.15 11.51 -8.58
N PHE A 88 6.34 12.55 -8.74
CA PHE A 88 4.91 12.43 -9.04
C PHE A 88 4.66 12.73 -10.51
N THR A 89 4.09 11.76 -11.22
CA THR A 89 3.47 11.97 -12.53
C THR A 89 1.97 12.12 -12.34
N ARG A 90 1.37 13.12 -13.01
CA ARG A 90 -0.06 13.41 -12.90
C ARG A 90 -0.66 13.40 -14.30
N GLU A 91 -1.74 12.66 -14.47
CA GLU A 91 -2.51 12.62 -15.71
C GLU A 91 -3.90 13.19 -15.46
N GLY A 92 -4.46 13.91 -16.45
CA GLY A 92 -5.79 14.52 -16.35
C GLY A 92 -5.90 15.75 -15.44
N TRP A 93 -4.79 16.33 -15.00
CA TRP A 93 -4.77 17.49 -14.09
C TRP A 93 -5.52 18.72 -14.62
N GLN A 94 -5.51 18.90 -15.94
CA GLN A 94 -6.23 19.97 -16.65
C GLN A 94 -7.73 20.04 -16.30
N HIS A 95 -8.38 18.91 -16.00
CA HIS A 95 -9.80 18.92 -15.63
C HIS A 95 -10.04 19.61 -14.28
N LEU A 96 -9.08 19.53 -13.36
CA LEU A 96 -9.16 20.22 -12.09
C LEU A 96 -8.87 21.71 -12.28
N ASP A 97 -7.86 22.05 -13.08
CA ASP A 97 -7.53 23.45 -13.39
C ASP A 97 -8.71 24.16 -14.06
N GLU A 98 -9.38 23.50 -15.02
CA GLU A 98 -10.58 24.00 -15.69
C GLU A 98 -11.75 24.21 -14.72
N ALA A 99 -12.02 23.25 -13.82
CA ALA A 99 -13.09 23.35 -12.83
C ALA A 99 -12.85 24.49 -11.82
N VAL A 100 -11.58 24.75 -11.48
CA VAL A 100 -11.18 25.88 -10.64
C VAL A 100 -11.36 27.21 -11.39
N ALA A 101 -10.87 27.28 -12.63
CA ALA A 101 -10.96 28.48 -13.46
C ALA A 101 -12.42 28.88 -13.75
N SER A 102 -13.28 27.89 -14.03
CA SER A 102 -14.71 28.10 -14.31
C SER A 102 -15.55 28.34 -13.04
N LYS A 103 -14.95 28.20 -11.85
CA LYS A 103 -15.61 28.33 -10.54
C LYS A 103 -16.84 27.42 -10.37
N THR A 104 -16.86 26.28 -11.04
CA THR A 104 -17.96 25.30 -10.92
C THR A 104 -17.83 24.45 -9.65
N GLY A 105 -16.66 24.46 -9.02
CA GLY A 105 -16.31 23.52 -7.96
C GLY A 105 -15.98 22.13 -8.52
N ALA A 106 -15.48 21.24 -7.66
CA ALA A 106 -15.12 19.87 -8.04
C ALA A 106 -15.39 18.89 -6.90
N ILE A 107 -15.77 17.66 -7.24
CA ILE A 107 -15.84 16.52 -6.32
C ILE A 107 -14.74 15.53 -6.73
N VAL A 108 -13.77 15.32 -5.85
CA VAL A 108 -12.69 14.36 -6.08
C VAL A 108 -13.10 13.01 -5.48
N VAL A 109 -13.31 12.01 -6.33
CA VAL A 109 -13.60 10.64 -5.91
C VAL A 109 -12.30 9.85 -5.91
N MET A 110 -11.94 9.31 -4.74
CA MET A 110 -10.69 8.54 -4.57
C MET A 110 -11.02 7.13 -4.10
N SER A 111 -10.40 6.12 -4.75
CA SER A 111 -10.45 4.75 -4.28
C SER A 111 -9.40 4.51 -3.18
N HIS A 112 -9.58 3.47 -2.36
CA HIS A 112 -8.55 3.03 -1.39
C HIS A 112 -7.39 2.25 -2.04
N ILE A 113 -7.20 2.36 -3.36
CA ILE A 113 -6.12 1.68 -4.09
C ILE A 113 -4.92 2.61 -4.20
N GLY A 114 -3.75 2.11 -3.80
CA GLY A 114 -2.48 2.82 -3.94
C GLY A 114 -2.02 3.48 -2.65
N ASN A 115 -1.21 4.51 -2.81
CA ASN A 115 -0.54 5.26 -1.75
C ASN A 115 -0.52 6.75 -2.12
#